data_AF-A0A0M3RER6-F1
#
_entry.id   AF-A0A0M3RER6-F1
#
_cell.length_a   1.000
_cell.length_b   1.000
_cell.length_c   1.000
_cell.angle_alpha   90.00
_cell.angle_beta   90.00
_cell.angle_gamma   90.00
#
_symmetry.space_group_name_H-M   'P 1'
#
loop_
_entity.id
_entity.type
_entity.pdbx_description
1 polymer ?
#
loop_
_entity_poly.entity_id
_entity_poly.type
_entity_poly.pdbx_seq_one_letter_code
_entity_poly.pdbx_strand_id
1 'polypeptide(L)'
;MDYQKHLLTGEEILDFEYDKRVGLFISNRRIFKMEVVPHRRDNIISIPLSKIVKVSLTGNGGDLNIWTASGNFQYLFNHKPYKGDKIINRLLELIC
;
A
#
# COMPACT_ATOMS: atom_id res chain seq x y z
N MET A 1 -7.66 11.73 6.39
CA MET A 1 -7.63 10.29 6.71
C MET A 1 -6.81 10.11 7.98
N ASP A 2 -7.31 9.40 8.98
CA ASP A 2 -6.61 9.12 10.25
C ASP A 2 -6.19 7.63 10.27
N TYR A 3 -4.96 7.36 9.83
CA TYR A 3 -4.47 5.98 9.63
C TYR A 3 -3.80 5.40 10.87
N GLN A 4 -3.38 6.25 11.81
CA GLN A 4 -2.58 5.87 12.99
C GLN A 4 -3.32 4.86 13.87
N LYS A 5 -4.65 4.95 13.96
CA LYS A 5 -5.51 4.02 14.71
C LYS A 5 -5.48 2.58 14.20
N HIS A 6 -4.94 2.34 13.00
CA HIS A 6 -4.86 1.03 12.37
C HIS A 6 -3.46 0.41 12.40
N LEU A 7 -2.48 1.10 13.01
CA LEU A 7 -1.14 0.59 13.21
C LEU A 7 -1.12 -0.45 14.32
N LEU A 8 -0.41 -1.55 14.07
CA LEU A 8 -0.12 -2.54 15.10
C LEU A 8 0.98 -2.02 16.03
N THR A 9 1.07 -2.56 17.24
CA THR A 9 2.13 -2.20 18.18
C THR A 9 3.52 -2.44 17.57
N GLY A 10 4.34 -1.38 17.51
CA GLY A 10 5.67 -1.38 16.90
C GLY A 10 5.67 -1.42 15.36
N GLU A 11 4.51 -1.17 14.72
CA GLU A 11 4.42 -0.97 13.28
C GLU A 11 4.77 0.48 12.94
N GLU A 12 5.72 0.67 12.03
CA GLU A 12 6.18 1.99 11.60
C GLU A 12 5.90 2.16 10.10
N ILE A 13 5.26 3.27 9.73
CA ILE A 13 5.04 3.62 8.32
C ILE A 13 6.33 4.15 7.72
N LEU A 14 6.79 3.51 6.65
CA LEU A 14 8.01 3.83 5.93
C LEU A 14 7.74 4.72 4.71
N ASP A 15 6.62 4.47 4.02
CA ASP A 15 6.17 5.28 2.89
C ASP A 15 4.64 5.17 2.73
N PHE A 16 4.03 6.20 2.14
CA PHE A 16 2.59 6.23 1.94
C PHE A 16 2.17 7.16 0.80
N GLU A 17 0.98 6.89 0.28
CA GLU A 17 0.23 7.80 -0.57
C GLU A 17 -1.25 7.72 -0.19
N TYR A 18 -1.89 8.86 0.05
CA TYR A 18 -3.31 8.88 0.34
C TYR A 18 -3.94 10.20 -0.11
N ASP A 19 -5.26 10.16 -0.30
CA ASP A 19 -6.11 11.34 -0.45
C ASP A 19 -7.15 11.39 0.70
N LYS A 20 -8.24 12.14 0.51
CA LYS A 20 -9.27 12.27 1.54
C LYS A 20 -10.01 10.95 1.85
N ARG A 21 -10.03 9.99 0.93
CA ARG A 21 -10.85 8.77 0.97
C ARG A 21 -10.05 7.48 0.86
N VAL A 22 -8.99 7.41 0.05
CA VAL A 22 -8.23 6.20 -0.21
C VAL A 22 -6.75 6.43 0.04
N GLY A 23 -6.07 5.43 0.59
CA GLY A 23 -4.62 5.47 0.74
C GLY A 23 -3.97 4.10 0.72
N LEU A 24 -2.71 4.09 0.30
CA LEU A 24 -1.78 2.98 0.38
C LEU A 24 -0.68 3.32 1.38
N PHE A 25 -0.42 2.41 2.29
CA PHE A 25 0.55 2.57 3.37
C PHE A 25 1.50 1.38 3.39
N ILE A 26 2.79 1.65 3.46
CA ILE A 26 3.85 0.65 3.54
C ILE A 26 4.50 0.79 4.90
N SER A 27 4.47 -0.29 5.67
CA SER A 27 5.13 -0.38 6.96
C SER A 27 6.31 -1.35 6.92
N ASN A 28 7.05 -1.39 8.02
CA ASN A 28 8.07 -2.41 8.28
C ASN A 28 7.52 -3.85 8.41
N ARG A 29 6.19 -4.07 8.30
CA ARG A 29 5.55 -5.39 8.46
C ARG A 29 4.64 -5.78 7.31
N ARG A 30 3.96 -4.81 6.69
CA ARG A 30 2.93 -5.07 5.68
C ARG A 30 2.74 -3.86 4.76
N ILE A 31 2.08 -4.13 3.64
CA ILE A 31 1.40 -3.09 2.88
C ILE A 31 -0.10 -3.17 3.17
N PHE A 32 -0.76 -2.03 3.34
CA PHE A 32 -2.20 -2.00 3.48
C PHE A 32 -2.83 -0.83 2.73
N LYS A 33 -3.98 -1.10 2.12
CA LYS A 33 -4.86 -0.11 1.52
C LYS A 33 -6.00 0.18 2.48
N MET A 34 -6.26 1.46 2.69
CA MET A 34 -7.40 1.91 3.48
C MET A 34 -8.33 2.76 2.63
N GLU A 35 -9.62 2.53 2.80
CA GLU A 35 -10.69 3.33 2.21
C GLU A 35 -11.64 3.80 3.33
N VAL A 36 -11.74 5.12 3.48
CA VAL A 36 -12.61 5.81 4.43
C VAL A 36 -13.98 5.98 3.79
N VAL A 37 -14.97 5.31 4.38
CA VAL A 37 -16.36 5.36 3.92
C VAL A 37 -17.18 6.20 4.90
N PRO A 38 -17.83 7.29 4.48
CA PRO A 38 -18.65 8.11 5.37
C PRO A 38 -19.71 7.28 6.09
N HIS A 39 -19.86 7.52 7.40
CA HIS A 39 -20.85 6.84 8.26
C HIS A 39 -20.70 5.31 8.35
N ARG A 40 -19.55 4.76 7.94
CA ARG A 40 -19.24 3.33 8.03
C ARG A 40 -17.83 3.12 8.57
N ARG A 41 -17.50 1.87 8.90
CA ARG A 41 -16.14 1.46 9.27
C ARG A 41 -15.23 1.57 8.04
N ASP A 42 -13.99 1.99 8.27
CA ASP A 42 -12.96 2.01 7.24
C ASP A 42 -12.75 0.60 6.67
N ASN A 43 -12.66 0.49 5.36
CA ASN A 43 -12.34 -0.76 4.67
C ASN A 43 -10.82 -0.87 4.54
N ILE A 44 -10.25 -1.98 5.02
CA ILE A 44 -8.79 -2.18 5.05
C ILE A 44 -8.44 -3.51 4.43
N ILE A 45 -7.63 -3.46 3.39
CA ILE A 45 -6.99 -4.64 2.79
C ILE A 45 -5.53 -4.61 3.22
N SER A 46 -5.04 -5.70 3.80
CA SER A 46 -3.73 -5.77 4.44
C SER A 46 -2.97 -7.01 3.99
N ILE A 47 -1.74 -6.84 3.50
CA ILE A 47 -0.89 -7.90 2.97
C ILE A 47 0.44 -7.88 3.73
N PRO A 48 0.74 -8.90 4.55
CA PRO A 48 2.07 -9.05 5.16
C PRO A 48 3.17 -9.10 4.10
N LEU A 49 4.32 -8.47 4.36
CA LEU A 49 5.43 -8.44 3.40
C LEU A 49 5.88 -9.86 3.01
N SER A 50 5.88 -10.80 3.98
CA SER A 50 6.22 -12.22 3.77
C SER A 50 5.25 -12.99 2.86
N LYS A 51 4.11 -12.41 2.50
CA LYS A 51 3.12 -13.00 1.58
C LYS A 51 3.21 -12.44 0.17
N ILE A 52 4.03 -11.42 -0.05
CA ILE A 52 4.24 -10.81 -1.35
C ILE A 52 5.21 -11.69 -2.14
N VAL A 53 4.77 -12.15 -3.31
CA VAL A 53 5.57 -12.97 -4.23
C VAL A 53 6.22 -12.11 -5.29
N LYS A 54 5.52 -11.07 -5.76
CA LYS A 54 5.99 -10.18 -6.82
C LYS A 54 5.33 -8.81 -6.67
N VAL A 55 6.06 -7.76 -7.05
CA VAL A 55 5.53 -6.40 -7.24
C VAL A 55 5.94 -5.88 -8.61
N SER A 56 5.11 -5.03 -9.22
CA SER A 56 5.46 -4.31 -10.45
C SER A 56 4.70 -2.99 -10.58
N LEU A 57 5.30 -2.03 -11.28
CA LEU A 57 4.62 -0.84 -11.74
C LEU A 57 4.27 -0.95 -13.23
N THR A 58 3.06 -0.54 -13.59
CA THR A 58 2.59 -0.38 -14.97
C THR A 58 2.07 1.04 -15.20
N GLY A 59 1.69 1.37 -16.44
CA GLY A 59 1.07 2.66 -16.76
C GLY A 59 1.96 3.86 -16.47
N ASN A 60 3.25 3.79 -16.83
CA ASN A 60 4.27 4.81 -16.51
C ASN A 60 4.37 5.13 -15.00
N GLY A 61 4.29 4.12 -14.14
CA GLY A 61 4.43 4.29 -12.69
C GLY A 61 3.13 4.65 -11.97
N GLY A 62 2.00 4.70 -12.67
CA GLY A 62 0.69 4.99 -12.09
C GLY A 62 0.01 3.80 -11.43
N ASP A 63 0.31 2.57 -11.85
CA ASP A 63 -0.38 1.36 -11.41
C ASP A 63 0.56 0.41 -10.67
N LEU A 64 0.37 0.23 -9.37
CA LEU A 64 1.05 -0.77 -8.57
C LEU A 64 0.27 -2.08 -8.59
N ASN A 65 0.95 -3.18 -8.94
CA ASN A 65 0.44 -4.54 -8.83
C ASN A 65 1.27 -5.34 -7.82
N ILE A 66 0.59 -6.07 -6.94
CA ILE A 66 1.17 -6.86 -5.86
C ILE A 66 0.56 -8.25 -5.91
N TRP A 67 1.35 -9.24 -6.28
CA TRP A 67 0.92 -10.63 -6.32
C TRP A 67 1.27 -11.32 -5.02
N THR A 68 0.28 -12.03 -4.49
CA THR A 68 0.43 -13.00 -3.41
C THR A 68 0.05 -14.39 -3.94
N ALA A 69 0.28 -15.43 -3.14
CA ALA A 69 -0.21 -16.77 -3.47
C ALA A 69 -1.75 -16.85 -3.59
N SER A 70 -2.47 -15.87 -3.03
CA SER A 70 -3.94 -15.84 -3.00
C SER A 70 -4.56 -14.94 -4.08
N GLY A 71 -3.77 -14.21 -4.86
CA GLY A 71 -4.29 -13.34 -5.93
C GLY A 71 -3.42 -12.13 -6.23
N ASN A 72 -3.98 -11.19 -7.01
CA ASN A 72 -3.35 -9.92 -7.33
C ASN A 72 -4.10 -8.77 -6.63
N PHE A 73 -3.35 -7.89 -5.97
CA PHE A 73 -3.83 -6.65 -5.42
C PHE A 73 -3.30 -5.49 -6.27
N GLN A 74 -4.20 -4.63 -6.76
CA GLN A 74 -3.85 -3.48 -7.57
C GLN A 74 -4.17 -2.17 -6.83
N TYR A 75 -3.29 -1.18 -7.00
CA TYR A 75 -3.47 0.18 -6.51
C TYR A 75 -3.07 1.19 -7.58
N LEU A 76 -3.99 2.08 -7.94
CA LEU A 76 -3.76 3.20 -8.85
C LEU A 76 -3.39 4.43 -8.01
N PHE A 77 -2.22 5.01 -8.26
CA PHE A 77 -1.77 6.22 -7.57
C PHE A 77 -2.60 7.43 -7.99
N ASN A 78 -2.97 8.26 -7.01
CA ASN A 78 -3.69 9.52 -7.20
C ASN A 78 -2.77 10.64 -7.69
N HIS A 79 -1.45 10.50 -7.53
CA HIS A 79 -0.46 11.51 -7.88
C HIS A 79 0.54 11.06 -8.96
N LYS A 80 1.34 12.03 -9.45
CA LYS A 80 2.31 11.89 -10.55
C LYS A 80 3.19 10.62 -10.44
N PRO A 81 3.64 10.05 -11.59
CA PRO A 81 4.47 8.84 -11.72
C PRO A 81 5.55 8.63 -10.66
N TYR A 82 6.28 9.68 -10.29
CA TYR A 82 7.43 9.65 -9.39
C TYR A 82 7.14 9.04 -8.00
N LYS A 83 5.89 9.08 -7.52
CA LYS A 83 5.53 8.43 -6.26
C LYS A 83 5.47 6.91 -6.38
N GLY A 84 5.06 6.38 -7.53
CA GLY A 84 5.05 4.94 -7.78
C GLY A 84 6.45 4.37 -7.68
N ASP A 85 7.42 4.97 -8.37
CA ASP A 85 8.82 4.51 -8.40
C ASP A 85 9.45 4.45 -7.00
N LYS A 86 9.22 5.48 -6.17
CA LYS A 86 9.70 5.47 -4.79
C LYS A 86 9.09 4.31 -3.98
N ILE A 87 7.78 4.12 -4.14
CA ILE A 87 7.02 3.10 -3.41
C ILE A 87 7.44 1.68 -3.83
N ILE A 88 7.60 1.41 -5.13
CA ILE A 88 8.03 0.08 -5.57
C ILE A 88 9.45 -0.23 -5.12
N ASN A 89 10.38 0.73 -5.19
CA ASN A 89 11.75 0.51 -4.75
C ASN A 89 11.79 0.18 -3.26
N ARG A 90 11.02 0.91 -2.46
CA ARG A 90 10.86 0.60 -1.03
C ARG A 90 10.28 -0.81 -0.81
N LEU A 91 9.27 -1.20 -1.56
CA LEU A 91 8.69 -2.55 -1.45
C LEU A 91 9.70 -3.63 -1.84
N LEU A 92 10.46 -3.43 -2.91
CA LEU A 92 11.50 -4.35 -3.35
C LEU A 92 12.59 -4.51 -2.28
N GLU A 93 13.01 -3.42 -1.63
CA GLU A 93 13.96 -3.47 -0.50
C GLU A 93 13.43 -4.25 0.71
N LEU A 94 12.12 -4.23 0.95
CA LEU A 94 11.49 -4.83 2.13
C LEU A 94 11.12 -6.31 1.95
N ILE A 95 11.03 -6.80 0.71
CA ILE A 95 10.67 -8.20 0.41
C ILE A 95 11.87 -9.06 0.00
N CYS A 96 13.02 -8.46 -0.34
CA CYS A 96 14.28 -9.15 -0.60
C CYS A 96 15.01 -9.51 0.70
#